data_AF-A0AAE1ZI90-F1
#
_entry.id   AF-A0AAE1ZI90-F1
#
_cell.length_a   1.000
_cell.length_b   1.000
_cell.length_c   1.000
_cell.angle_alpha   90.00
_cell.angle_beta   90.00
_cell.angle_gamma   90.00
#
_symmetry.space_group_name_H-M   'P 1'
#
loop_
_entity.id
_entity.type
_entity.pdbx_description
1 polymer ?
#
loop_
_entity_poly.entity_id
_entity_poly.type
_entity_poly.pdbx_seq_one_letter_code
_entity_poly.pdbx_strand_id
1 'polypeptide(L)'
;MVCARTLLDAVGVASMASDINVGQGDQNIVSEFCHLLEKSKQLFNGLRDLPQHGHRQWKAYFGRTFEVYTKLWRFQQQHRQKLDELYGLKRWQIGEVASKIGQLYHHYYLRTSDLHYLSESFAFFSAVRTRDYYSKANKEEKPDLMIKKLRYYARFILVCLLLRKMKLVNELIREFSKQVDEYIDIYDADDHSGWIMVIREMKDFVDGDSICEIVDCDTPHIYASKRLNTLNTPRVDRYESSHLQLSEVLIIGNCYDQIRFSELSLDMYRMLQTFERDPRGQVLNSRNSKLNIADGLENGISASYPLDVPEVTNPHKYLLYKPTFSQFNTYIATAFKDLPPTGVLLLYISADGVRAPTVKNNESNIGAAGYDYGGVVTNNRHEQEFSVKPKSSNFKEPHCIHPGDLLLYTRKPLFLIVDSDNSTTFRNIPNLFGQPFVCLLSPKVIPEKLESQRHRGNLFTLFLHCPLTAFCLTCNLTKITMKVWDRGQSIIESFLTECYHVLTRSRNLDYSYQQFLSDDFLRTIILRYCFCNIVLQLHRGFHGPSFYPSCSPPLPVSELIDCRMMHKLITELATVFDCRALFATADDYTKD
;
A
#
# COMPACT_ATOMS: atom_id res chain seq x y z
N MET A 1 -8.47 -80.83 2.30
CA MET A 1 -7.69 -81.64 3.25
C MET A 1 -6.21 -81.35 3.00
N VAL A 2 -5.58 -80.53 3.86
CA VAL A 2 -4.55 -80.95 4.85
C VAL A 2 -3.24 -81.37 4.12
N CYS A 3 -2.22 -80.49 4.07
CA CYS A 3 -1.04 -80.38 4.97
C CYS A 3 -0.01 -81.52 4.70
N ALA A 4 1.31 -81.33 4.58
CA ALA A 4 2.25 -80.59 5.41
C ALA A 4 3.63 -80.43 4.69
N ARG A 5 4.36 -79.31 4.89
CA ARG A 5 5.70 -79.18 5.58
C ARG A 5 6.76 -80.23 5.16
N THR A 6 8.04 -79.90 4.91
CA THR A 6 8.95 -79.08 5.73
C THR A 6 10.29 -78.79 5.00
N LEU A 7 10.79 -77.55 5.16
CA LEU A 7 12.19 -77.06 5.39
C LEU A 7 13.36 -77.72 4.61
N LEU A 8 14.04 -76.99 3.72
CA LEU A 8 15.12 -75.98 3.91
C LEU A 8 16.47 -76.60 4.28
N ASP A 9 17.49 -76.28 3.47
CA ASP A 9 18.69 -75.67 4.03
C ASP A 9 19.23 -74.58 3.10
N ALA A 10 19.58 -73.46 3.73
CA ALA A 10 19.95 -72.19 3.15
C ALA A 10 21.32 -71.79 3.68
N VAL A 11 22.24 -71.41 2.80
CA VAL A 11 23.36 -70.52 3.13
C VAL A 11 23.60 -69.61 1.92
N GLY A 12 23.43 -68.29 2.11
CA GLY A 12 23.99 -67.28 1.20
C GLY A 12 23.02 -66.29 0.54
N VAL A 13 22.09 -65.63 1.26
CA VAL A 13 21.32 -64.48 0.70
C VAL A 13 21.10 -63.30 1.69
N ALA A 14 21.45 -63.42 2.97
CA ALA A 14 20.99 -62.45 3.99
C ALA A 14 21.72 -61.09 4.05
N SER A 15 22.81 -60.87 3.29
CA SER A 15 23.57 -59.61 3.35
C SER A 15 23.17 -58.57 2.29
N MET A 16 22.40 -58.92 1.26
CA MET A 16 22.02 -57.97 0.20
C MET A 16 20.61 -57.39 0.37
N ALA A 17 19.74 -58.01 1.16
CA ALA A 17 18.35 -57.54 1.32
C ALA A 17 18.22 -56.29 2.21
N SER A 18 19.16 -56.04 3.13
CA SER A 18 19.21 -54.82 3.95
C SER A 18 19.64 -53.60 3.13
N ASP A 19 20.64 -53.75 2.26
CA ASP A 19 21.16 -52.65 1.45
C ASP A 19 20.20 -52.27 0.30
N ILE A 20 19.46 -53.25 -0.25
CA ILE A 20 18.42 -53.00 -1.26
C ILE A 20 17.22 -52.25 -0.64
N ASN A 21 16.83 -52.56 0.60
CA ASN A 21 15.73 -51.87 1.31
C ASN A 21 16.11 -50.44 1.73
N VAL A 22 17.37 -50.22 2.14
CA VAL A 22 17.89 -48.88 2.44
C VAL A 22 17.96 -48.04 1.15
N GLY A 23 18.44 -48.61 0.04
CA GLY A 23 18.46 -47.96 -1.27
C GLY A 23 17.08 -47.61 -1.84
N GLN A 24 16.05 -48.45 -1.61
CA GLN A 24 14.66 -48.15 -2.01
C GLN A 24 14.04 -47.04 -1.14
N GLY A 25 14.26 -47.07 0.17
CA GLY A 25 13.81 -46.00 1.07
C GLY A 25 14.41 -44.64 0.72
N ASP A 26 15.68 -44.64 0.33
CA ASP A 26 16.42 -43.44 -0.04
C ASP A 26 16.06 -42.89 -1.43
N GLN A 27 15.78 -43.77 -2.41
CA GLN A 27 15.19 -43.35 -3.69
C GLN A 27 13.77 -42.80 -3.55
N ASN A 28 12.98 -43.35 -2.62
CA ASN A 28 11.65 -42.81 -2.31
C ASN A 28 11.73 -41.39 -1.74
N ILE A 29 12.75 -41.06 -0.94
CA ILE A 29 12.98 -39.70 -0.44
C ILE A 29 13.21 -38.71 -1.59
N VAL A 30 14.05 -39.08 -2.56
CA VAL A 30 14.32 -38.22 -3.73
C VAL A 30 13.08 -38.06 -4.60
N SER A 31 12.35 -39.14 -4.85
CA SER A 31 11.09 -39.11 -5.62
C SER A 31 10.03 -38.21 -4.97
N GLU A 32 9.84 -38.34 -3.66
CA GLU A 32 8.90 -37.51 -2.90
C GLU A 32 9.32 -36.03 -2.91
N PHE A 33 10.62 -35.73 -2.76
CA PHE A 33 11.12 -34.37 -2.88
C PHE A 33 10.83 -33.77 -4.26
N CYS A 34 11.10 -34.51 -5.34
CA CYS A 34 10.81 -34.09 -6.71
C CYS A 34 9.31 -33.85 -6.91
N HIS A 35 8.45 -34.74 -6.40
CA HIS A 35 7.00 -34.61 -6.46
C HIS A 35 6.53 -33.33 -5.75
N LEU A 36 6.99 -33.10 -4.51
CA LEU A 36 6.66 -31.88 -3.75
C LEU A 36 7.16 -30.61 -4.46
N LEU A 37 8.36 -30.66 -5.07
CA LEU A 37 8.93 -29.54 -5.79
C LEU A 37 8.10 -29.20 -7.04
N GLU A 38 7.74 -30.18 -7.85
CA GLU A 38 6.90 -29.99 -9.05
C GLU A 38 5.50 -29.49 -8.70
N LYS A 39 4.86 -30.14 -7.72
CA LYS A 39 3.54 -29.75 -7.21
C LYS A 39 3.54 -28.32 -6.67
N SER A 40 4.58 -27.93 -5.93
CA SER A 40 4.71 -26.56 -5.41
C SER A 40 4.82 -25.53 -6.55
N LYS A 41 5.58 -25.83 -7.61
CA LYS A 41 5.72 -24.96 -8.79
C LYS A 41 4.40 -24.83 -9.56
N GLN A 42 3.68 -25.93 -9.74
CA GLN A 42 2.38 -25.94 -10.41
C GLN A 42 1.37 -25.05 -9.67
N LEU A 43 1.26 -25.22 -8.35
CA LEU A 43 0.41 -24.38 -7.51
C LEU A 43 0.86 -22.91 -7.54
N PHE A 44 2.16 -22.66 -7.41
CA PHE A 44 2.68 -21.30 -7.44
C PHE A 44 2.37 -20.57 -8.76
N ASN A 45 2.49 -21.26 -9.89
CA ASN A 45 2.18 -20.70 -11.19
C ASN A 45 0.69 -20.41 -11.34
N GLY A 46 -0.18 -21.31 -10.86
CA GLY A 46 -1.63 -21.10 -10.89
C GLY A 46 -2.12 -19.91 -10.05
N LEU A 47 -1.32 -19.40 -9.10
CA LEU A 47 -1.63 -18.15 -8.40
C LEU A 47 -1.68 -16.92 -9.33
N ARG A 48 -0.99 -16.98 -10.48
CA ARG A 48 -1.00 -15.89 -11.48
C ARG A 48 -2.33 -15.79 -12.21
N ASP A 49 -2.98 -16.93 -12.42
CA ASP A 49 -4.23 -17.04 -13.17
C ASP A 49 -5.46 -16.79 -12.29
N LEU A 50 -5.27 -16.71 -10.97
CA LEU A 50 -6.35 -16.38 -10.05
C LEU A 50 -6.81 -14.93 -10.27
N PRO A 51 -8.14 -14.69 -10.33
CA PRO A 51 -8.68 -13.35 -10.32
C PRO A 51 -8.09 -12.56 -9.16
N GLN A 52 -7.58 -11.37 -9.47
CA GLN A 52 -7.07 -10.46 -8.46
C GLN A 52 -8.19 -9.74 -7.68
N HIS A 53 -9.44 -10.06 -7.97
CA HIS A 53 -10.65 -9.51 -7.36
C HIS A 53 -11.51 -10.64 -6.75
N GLY A 54 -12.23 -10.32 -5.67
CA GLY A 54 -13.22 -11.18 -5.06
C GLY A 54 -12.67 -12.10 -3.95
N HIS A 55 -13.33 -12.15 -2.79
CA HIS A 55 -12.75 -12.77 -1.57
C HIS A 55 -12.72 -14.31 -1.51
N ARG A 56 -13.57 -15.01 -2.28
CA ARG A 56 -13.87 -16.43 -2.01
C ARG A 56 -12.96 -17.44 -2.71
N GLN A 57 -12.45 -17.13 -3.90
CA GLN A 57 -11.79 -18.13 -4.73
C GLN A 57 -10.29 -18.28 -4.43
N TRP A 58 -9.59 -17.20 -4.09
CA TRP A 58 -8.15 -17.23 -3.90
C TRP A 58 -7.72 -17.80 -2.55
N LYS A 59 -8.47 -17.58 -1.47
CA LYS A 59 -8.08 -17.99 -0.10
C LYS A 59 -7.77 -19.49 0.01
N ALA A 60 -8.67 -20.35 -0.49
CA ALA A 60 -8.48 -21.81 -0.46
C ALA A 60 -7.28 -22.27 -1.32
N TYR A 61 -7.04 -21.60 -2.44
CA TYR A 61 -5.90 -21.90 -3.31
C TYR A 61 -4.56 -21.51 -2.65
N PHE A 62 -4.50 -20.33 -2.02
CA PHE A 62 -3.34 -19.92 -1.22
C PHE A 62 -3.10 -20.90 -0.06
N GLY A 63 -4.13 -21.32 0.66
CA GLY A 63 -4.01 -22.31 1.74
C GLY A 63 -3.35 -23.61 1.29
N ARG A 64 -3.83 -24.20 0.18
CA ARG A 64 -3.21 -25.40 -0.42
C ARG A 64 -1.76 -25.16 -0.86
N THR A 65 -1.47 -23.98 -1.41
CA THR A 65 -0.12 -23.62 -1.85
C THR A 65 0.84 -23.50 -0.67
N PHE A 66 0.43 -22.81 0.41
CA PHE A 66 1.20 -22.71 1.66
C PHE A 66 1.44 -24.07 2.28
N GLU A 67 0.45 -24.95 2.31
CA GLU A 67 0.59 -26.30 2.87
C GLU A 67 1.66 -27.11 2.13
N VAL A 68 1.64 -27.11 0.79
CA VAL A 68 2.63 -27.84 -0.02
C VAL A 68 4.03 -27.23 0.14
N TYR A 69 4.17 -25.90 0.14
CA TYR A 69 5.46 -25.26 0.39
C TYR A 69 5.99 -25.52 1.81
N THR A 70 5.11 -25.57 2.82
CA THR A 70 5.49 -25.89 4.20
C THR A 70 5.97 -27.33 4.31
N LYS A 71 5.27 -28.28 3.68
CA LYS A 71 5.69 -29.69 3.59
C LYS A 71 7.04 -29.80 2.89
N LEU A 72 7.20 -29.17 1.72
CA LEU A 72 8.46 -29.15 0.96
C LEU A 72 9.60 -28.59 1.80
N TRP A 73 9.38 -27.45 2.48
CA TRP A 73 10.39 -26.82 3.34
C TRP A 73 10.80 -27.73 4.50
N ARG A 74 9.87 -28.35 5.21
CA ARG A 74 10.19 -29.28 6.31
C ARG A 74 10.91 -30.53 5.81
N PHE A 75 10.41 -31.15 4.74
CA PHE A 75 10.99 -32.37 4.15
C PHE A 75 12.47 -32.18 3.79
N GLN A 76 12.73 -31.05 3.15
CA GLN A 76 14.05 -30.56 2.77
C GLN A 76 15.01 -30.32 3.96
N GLN A 77 14.51 -29.95 5.15
CA GLN A 77 15.34 -29.80 6.34
C GLN A 77 15.67 -31.16 6.97
N GLN A 78 14.67 -32.05 7.04
CA GLN A 78 14.78 -33.37 7.67
C GLN A 78 15.68 -34.32 6.90
N HIS A 79 15.61 -34.30 5.57
CA HIS A 79 16.35 -35.22 4.70
C HIS A 79 17.54 -34.58 3.98
N ARG A 80 18.07 -33.47 4.52
CA ARG A 80 19.09 -32.64 3.86
C ARG A 80 20.32 -33.41 3.38
N GLN A 81 20.93 -34.22 4.25
CA GLN A 81 22.15 -34.96 3.92
C GLN A 81 21.92 -35.93 2.76
N LYS A 82 20.82 -36.72 2.83
CA LYS A 82 20.45 -37.66 1.78
C LYS A 82 20.14 -36.97 0.45
N LEU A 83 19.47 -35.82 0.47
CA LEU A 83 19.19 -35.04 -0.74
C LEU A 83 20.45 -34.42 -1.35
N ASP A 84 21.46 -34.09 -0.55
CA ASP A 84 22.75 -33.62 -1.06
C ASP A 84 23.49 -34.77 -1.77
N GLU A 85 23.59 -35.94 -1.13
CA GLU A 85 24.31 -37.10 -1.64
C GLU A 85 23.65 -37.74 -2.88
N LEU A 86 22.33 -37.91 -2.87
CA LEU A 86 21.62 -38.70 -3.89
C LEU A 86 20.97 -37.86 -4.98
N TYR A 87 20.48 -36.66 -4.64
CA TYR A 87 19.83 -35.76 -5.59
C TYR A 87 20.78 -34.65 -6.07
N GLY A 88 21.87 -34.37 -5.34
CA GLY A 88 22.76 -33.26 -5.64
C GLY A 88 22.14 -31.90 -5.29
N LEU A 89 21.41 -31.83 -4.17
CA LEU A 89 20.70 -30.62 -3.73
C LEU A 89 21.67 -29.43 -3.50
N LYS A 90 21.70 -28.50 -4.44
CA LYS A 90 22.53 -27.29 -4.35
C LYS A 90 21.94 -26.27 -3.36
N ARG A 91 22.81 -25.51 -2.68
CA ARG A 91 22.41 -24.42 -1.77
C ARG A 91 21.47 -23.38 -2.40
N TRP A 92 21.66 -23.04 -3.67
CA TRP A 92 20.80 -22.06 -4.33
C TRP A 92 19.38 -22.59 -4.57
N GLN A 93 19.17 -23.91 -4.69
CA GLN A 93 17.82 -24.49 -4.81
C GLN A 93 17.04 -24.31 -3.51
N ILE A 94 17.72 -24.45 -2.36
CA ILE A 94 17.16 -24.13 -1.04
C ILE A 94 16.79 -22.64 -0.96
N GLY A 95 17.69 -21.77 -1.44
CA GLY A 95 17.45 -20.33 -1.56
C GLY A 95 16.25 -20.00 -2.44
N GLU A 96 16.05 -20.72 -3.55
CA GLU A 96 14.90 -20.56 -4.43
C GLU A 96 13.59 -20.92 -3.74
N VAL A 97 13.55 -22.04 -2.99
CA VAL A 97 12.37 -22.42 -2.20
C VAL A 97 12.08 -21.36 -1.13
N ALA A 98 13.09 -20.89 -0.39
CA ALA A 98 12.93 -19.84 0.61
C ALA A 98 12.43 -18.52 -0.01
N SER A 99 13.00 -18.11 -1.15
CA SER A 99 12.58 -16.92 -1.89
C SER A 99 11.14 -17.05 -2.40
N LYS A 100 10.68 -18.24 -2.77
CA LYS A 100 9.30 -18.49 -3.19
C LYS A 100 8.31 -18.44 -2.04
N ILE A 101 8.68 -18.95 -0.87
CA ILE A 101 7.88 -18.82 0.35
C ILE A 101 7.77 -17.35 0.74
N GLY A 102 8.88 -16.60 0.72
CA GLY A 102 8.87 -15.15 0.95
C GLY A 102 7.96 -14.42 -0.05
N GLN A 103 8.01 -14.80 -1.33
CA GLN A 103 7.11 -14.25 -2.35
C GLN A 103 5.63 -14.58 -2.07
N LEU A 104 5.33 -15.79 -1.61
CA LEU A 104 3.97 -16.23 -1.28
C LEU A 104 3.38 -15.41 -0.12
N TYR A 105 4.17 -15.17 0.93
CA TYR A 105 3.80 -14.29 2.03
C TYR A 105 3.55 -12.85 1.57
N HIS A 106 4.40 -12.30 0.70
CA HIS A 106 4.20 -10.97 0.12
C HIS A 106 2.90 -10.90 -0.70
N HIS A 107 2.64 -11.89 -1.55
CA HIS A 107 1.40 -11.96 -2.33
C HIS A 107 0.17 -12.05 -1.43
N TYR A 108 0.26 -12.78 -0.31
CA TYR A 108 -0.83 -12.87 0.65
C TYR A 108 -1.06 -11.53 1.37
N TYR A 109 0.01 -10.82 1.76
CA TYR A 109 -0.08 -9.45 2.27
C TYR A 109 -0.79 -8.51 1.30
N LEU A 110 -0.49 -8.56 0.00
CA LEU A 110 -1.19 -7.72 -1.00
C LEU A 110 -2.71 -8.00 -1.06
N ARG A 111 -3.16 -9.17 -0.60
CA ARG A 111 -4.58 -9.54 -0.51
C ARG A 111 -5.21 -9.21 0.83
N THR A 112 -4.45 -9.21 1.92
CA THR A 112 -5.01 -9.06 3.28
C THR A 112 -4.70 -7.71 3.91
N SER A 113 -3.73 -6.98 3.38
CA SER A 113 -3.13 -5.81 4.02
C SER A 113 -2.60 -6.08 5.43
N ASP A 114 -2.28 -7.33 5.77
CA ASP A 114 -1.78 -7.70 7.08
C ASP A 114 -0.24 -7.75 7.09
N LEU A 115 0.33 -6.86 7.89
CA LEU A 115 1.77 -6.64 8.02
C LEU A 115 2.51 -7.81 8.67
N HIS A 116 1.81 -8.72 9.34
CA HIS A 116 2.42 -9.96 9.81
C HIS A 116 3.00 -10.75 8.62
N TYR A 117 2.21 -10.96 7.56
CA TYR A 117 2.70 -11.67 6.37
C TYR A 117 3.81 -10.90 5.63
N LEU A 118 3.76 -9.56 5.62
CA LEU A 118 4.87 -8.78 5.08
C LEU A 118 6.16 -8.96 5.90
N SER A 119 6.04 -9.09 7.22
CA SER A 119 7.16 -9.34 8.13
C SER A 119 7.73 -10.76 7.94
N GLU A 120 6.88 -11.76 7.73
CA GLU A 120 7.31 -13.12 7.38
C GLU A 120 8.05 -13.15 6.03
N SER A 121 7.53 -12.44 5.03
CA SER A 121 8.20 -12.27 3.74
C SER A 121 9.61 -11.69 3.91
N PHE A 122 9.73 -10.65 4.73
CA PHE A 122 11.02 -10.05 5.10
C PHE A 122 11.95 -11.07 5.77
N ALA A 123 11.46 -11.88 6.70
CA ALA A 123 12.28 -12.88 7.40
C ALA A 123 12.87 -13.90 6.42
N PHE A 124 12.08 -14.42 5.49
CA PHE A 124 12.57 -15.32 4.45
C PHE A 124 13.59 -14.67 3.53
N PHE A 125 13.32 -13.45 3.05
CA PHE A 125 14.27 -12.77 2.17
C PHE A 125 15.57 -12.38 2.88
N SER A 126 15.49 -11.96 4.14
CA SER A 126 16.65 -11.69 4.98
C SER A 126 17.47 -12.96 5.22
N ALA A 127 16.81 -14.10 5.49
CA ALA A 127 17.49 -15.40 5.65
C ALA A 127 18.19 -15.86 4.35
N VAL A 128 17.64 -15.49 3.18
CA VAL A 128 18.30 -15.78 1.89
C VAL A 128 19.60 -15.00 1.73
N ARG A 129 19.62 -13.72 2.14
CA ARG A 129 20.83 -12.87 2.14
C ARG A 129 21.85 -13.37 3.15
N THR A 130 21.46 -13.54 4.42
CA THR A 130 22.41 -13.87 5.50
C THR A 130 23.04 -15.25 5.40
N ARG A 131 22.42 -16.18 4.66
CA ARG A 131 22.96 -17.53 4.43
C ARG A 131 23.64 -17.68 3.08
N ASP A 132 23.76 -16.61 2.29
CA ASP A 132 24.45 -16.57 1.01
C ASP A 132 24.07 -17.73 0.06
N TYR A 133 22.77 -18.04 -0.05
CA TYR A 133 22.32 -19.17 -0.88
C TYR A 133 22.69 -18.99 -2.37
N TYR A 134 22.86 -17.75 -2.83
CA TYR A 134 23.26 -17.41 -4.20
C TYR A 134 24.75 -17.04 -4.36
N SER A 135 25.61 -17.40 -3.40
CA SER A 135 27.06 -17.11 -3.43
C SER A 135 27.78 -17.63 -4.67
N LYS A 136 27.35 -18.78 -5.21
CA LYS A 136 27.96 -19.41 -6.40
C LYS A 136 27.22 -19.09 -7.70
N ALA A 137 26.28 -18.14 -7.70
CA ALA A 137 25.40 -17.92 -8.85
C ALA A 137 26.14 -17.44 -10.11
N ASN A 138 27.19 -16.63 -9.94
CA ASN A 138 28.03 -16.10 -11.01
C ASN A 138 28.99 -17.14 -11.63
N LYS A 139 29.05 -18.36 -11.08
CA LYS A 139 29.92 -19.43 -11.57
C LYS A 139 29.21 -20.39 -12.52
N GLU A 140 27.89 -20.26 -12.66
CA GLU A 140 27.12 -21.10 -13.56
C GLU A 140 27.20 -20.52 -14.98
N GLU A 141 27.35 -21.36 -16.00
CA GLU A 141 27.48 -20.93 -17.40
C GLU A 141 26.22 -20.24 -17.92
N LYS A 142 25.05 -20.57 -17.36
CA LYS A 142 23.76 -20.03 -17.79
C LYS A 142 23.33 -18.84 -16.92
N PRO A 143 22.80 -17.75 -17.52
CA PRO A 143 22.35 -16.56 -16.81
C PRO A 143 21.11 -16.80 -15.92
N ASP A 144 20.38 -17.90 -16.10
CA ASP A 144 19.12 -18.19 -15.42
C ASP A 144 19.19 -18.03 -13.90
N LEU A 145 20.29 -18.48 -13.29
CA LEU A 145 20.46 -18.40 -11.84
C LEU A 145 20.72 -16.96 -11.37
N MET A 146 21.46 -16.18 -12.15
CA MET A 146 21.67 -14.76 -11.89
C MET A 146 20.37 -13.98 -12.02
N ILE A 147 19.56 -14.25 -13.05
CA ILE A 147 18.23 -13.63 -13.20
C ILE A 147 17.34 -13.94 -11.99
N LYS A 148 17.37 -15.19 -11.48
CA LYS A 148 16.65 -15.55 -10.24
C LYS A 148 17.15 -14.73 -9.04
N LYS A 149 18.46 -14.56 -8.89
CA LYS A 149 19.09 -13.74 -7.84
C LYS A 149 18.68 -12.26 -7.94
N LEU A 150 18.71 -11.67 -9.14
CA LEU A 150 18.29 -10.29 -9.38
C LEU A 150 16.81 -10.07 -9.05
N ARG A 151 15.94 -10.98 -9.50
CA ARG A 151 14.51 -10.94 -9.17
C ARG A 151 14.25 -11.12 -7.67
N TYR A 152 15.09 -11.86 -6.95
CA TYR A 152 15.04 -11.96 -5.49
C TYR A 152 15.35 -10.60 -4.84
N TYR A 153 16.46 -9.95 -5.23
CA TYR A 153 16.84 -8.64 -4.69
C TYR A 153 15.75 -7.59 -4.93
N ALA A 154 15.20 -7.51 -6.14
CA ALA A 154 14.13 -6.56 -6.46
C ALA A 154 12.90 -6.74 -5.54
N ARG A 155 12.50 -7.98 -5.23
CA ARG A 155 11.40 -8.27 -4.29
C ARG A 155 11.78 -7.95 -2.85
N PHE A 156 13.02 -8.23 -2.46
CA PHE A 156 13.47 -7.95 -1.11
C PHE A 156 13.51 -6.44 -0.83
N ILE A 157 13.98 -5.66 -1.80
CA ILE A 157 13.97 -4.19 -1.76
C ILE A 157 12.52 -3.68 -1.62
N LEU A 158 11.58 -4.20 -2.43
CA LEU A 158 10.17 -3.84 -2.34
C LEU A 158 9.58 -4.12 -0.95
N VAL A 159 9.82 -5.30 -0.38
CA VAL A 159 9.35 -5.63 0.97
C VAL A 159 9.97 -4.70 2.03
N CYS A 160 11.25 -4.37 1.91
CA CYS A 160 11.91 -3.43 2.82
C CYS A 160 11.34 -2.00 2.70
N LEU A 161 11.00 -1.56 1.48
CA LEU A 161 10.33 -0.28 1.22
C LEU A 161 8.96 -0.21 1.89
N LEU A 162 8.14 -1.26 1.74
CA LEU A 162 6.82 -1.37 2.37
C LEU A 162 6.92 -1.41 3.91
N LEU A 163 7.95 -2.06 4.45
CA LEU A 163 8.24 -2.06 5.90
C LEU A 163 8.97 -0.80 6.41
N ARG A 164 9.22 0.19 5.55
CA ARG A 164 9.94 1.45 5.91
C ARG A 164 11.36 1.23 6.45
N LYS A 165 12.03 0.12 6.10
CA LYS A 165 13.41 -0.17 6.52
C LYS A 165 14.44 0.54 5.61
N MET A 166 14.38 1.87 5.56
CA MET A 166 15.09 2.68 4.55
C MET A 166 16.62 2.51 4.56
N LYS A 167 17.25 2.34 5.73
CA LYS A 167 18.70 2.06 5.81
C LYS A 167 19.07 0.79 5.03
N LEU A 168 18.30 -0.28 5.26
CA LEU A 168 18.48 -1.55 4.58
C LEU A 168 18.12 -1.46 3.09
N VAL A 169 17.11 -0.67 2.71
CA VAL A 169 16.80 -0.40 1.29
C VAL A 169 18.01 0.18 0.57
N ASN A 170 18.66 1.19 1.15
CA ASN A 170 19.85 1.83 0.57
C ASN A 170 21.06 0.90 0.48
N GLU A 171 21.22 -0.02 1.44
CA GLU A 171 22.22 -1.09 1.35
C GLU A 171 21.90 -2.06 0.20
N LEU A 172 20.66 -2.55 0.13
CA LEU A 172 20.22 -3.51 -0.87
C LEU A 172 20.25 -2.95 -2.29
N ILE A 173 19.95 -1.67 -2.50
CA ILE A 173 20.05 -1.02 -3.83
C ILE A 173 21.51 -0.98 -4.30
N ARG A 174 22.46 -0.71 -3.40
CA ARG A 174 23.90 -0.73 -3.71
C ARG A 174 24.36 -2.14 -4.06
N GLU A 175 23.97 -3.14 -3.27
CA GLU A 175 24.25 -4.55 -3.55
C GLU A 175 23.63 -5.00 -4.88
N PHE A 176 22.35 -4.65 -5.11
CA PHE A 176 21.64 -4.99 -6.34
C PHE A 176 22.29 -4.37 -7.57
N SER A 177 22.73 -3.11 -7.48
CA SER A 177 23.46 -2.44 -8.58
C SER A 177 24.72 -3.23 -8.96
N LYS A 178 25.54 -3.60 -7.97
CA LYS A 178 26.74 -4.43 -8.19
C LYS A 178 26.39 -5.79 -8.82
N GLN A 179 25.29 -6.41 -8.40
CA GLN A 179 24.86 -7.70 -8.95
C GLN A 179 24.36 -7.59 -10.40
N VAL A 180 23.78 -6.46 -10.78
CA VAL A 180 23.39 -6.18 -12.17
C VAL A 180 24.64 -5.93 -13.01
N ASP A 181 25.61 -5.16 -12.52
CA ASP A 181 26.87 -4.92 -13.23
C ASP A 181 27.59 -6.26 -13.49
N GLU A 182 27.75 -7.11 -12.47
CA GLU A 182 28.31 -8.47 -12.60
C GLU A 182 27.53 -9.34 -13.61
N TYR A 183 26.20 -9.19 -13.66
CA TYR A 183 25.36 -9.94 -14.60
C TYR A 183 25.57 -9.49 -16.06
N ILE A 184 25.67 -8.18 -16.28
CA ILE A 184 25.91 -7.60 -17.61
C ILE A 184 27.31 -7.98 -18.10
N ASP A 185 28.32 -7.84 -17.24
CA ASP A 185 29.71 -8.09 -17.60
C ASP A 185 30.00 -9.55 -17.94
N ILE A 186 29.39 -10.51 -17.23
CA ILE A 186 29.66 -11.95 -17.41
C ILE A 186 28.89 -12.54 -18.60
N TYR A 187 27.66 -12.09 -18.83
CA TYR A 187 26.73 -12.77 -19.75
C TYR A 187 26.38 -11.96 -21.01
N ASP A 188 26.89 -10.73 -21.16
CA ASP A 188 26.58 -9.84 -22.30
C ASP A 188 25.06 -9.77 -22.56
N ALA A 189 24.32 -9.41 -21.52
CA ALA A 189 22.88 -9.60 -21.48
C ALA A 189 22.11 -8.57 -22.33
N ASP A 190 21.27 -9.04 -23.27
CA ASP A 190 20.41 -8.19 -24.10
C ASP A 190 19.41 -7.34 -23.28
N ASP A 191 19.04 -7.79 -22.08
CA ASP A 191 18.08 -7.13 -21.19
C ASP A 191 18.70 -6.13 -20.20
N HIS A 192 19.99 -5.80 -20.35
CA HIS A 192 20.73 -4.87 -19.48
C HIS A 192 20.01 -3.52 -19.29
N SER A 193 19.43 -2.97 -20.37
CA SER A 193 18.70 -1.69 -20.32
C SER A 193 17.51 -1.74 -19.36
N GLY A 194 16.80 -2.87 -19.30
CA GLY A 194 15.69 -3.10 -18.38
C GLY A 194 16.16 -3.11 -16.92
N TRP A 195 17.28 -3.77 -16.63
CA TRP A 195 17.84 -3.81 -15.27
C TRP A 195 18.37 -2.45 -14.80
N ILE A 196 19.03 -1.70 -15.69
CA ILE A 196 19.48 -0.33 -15.41
C ILE A 196 18.28 0.59 -15.12
N MET A 197 17.20 0.46 -15.90
CA MET A 197 15.95 1.19 -15.65
C MET A 197 15.35 0.83 -14.29
N VAL A 198 15.33 -0.44 -13.89
CA VAL A 198 14.85 -0.86 -12.56
C VAL A 198 15.68 -0.23 -11.43
N ILE A 199 17.02 -0.19 -11.56
CA ILE A 199 17.89 0.47 -10.57
C ILE A 199 17.58 1.97 -10.48
N ARG A 200 17.41 2.64 -11.63
CA ARG A 200 17.06 4.06 -11.68
C ARG A 200 15.72 4.31 -10.98
N GLU A 201 14.70 3.54 -11.33
CA GLU A 201 13.38 3.63 -10.70
C GLU A 201 13.45 3.44 -9.17
N MET A 202 14.25 2.48 -8.68
CA MET A 202 14.43 2.28 -7.24
C MET A 202 15.07 3.49 -6.55
N LYS A 203 16.11 4.09 -7.15
CA LYS A 203 16.80 5.28 -6.62
C LYS A 203 15.87 6.48 -6.62
N ASP A 204 15.24 6.75 -7.77
CA ASP A 204 14.28 7.85 -7.94
C ASP A 204 13.12 7.72 -6.94
N PHE A 205 12.65 6.50 -6.67
CA PHE A 205 11.58 6.25 -5.69
C PHE A 205 12.00 6.57 -4.25
N VAL A 206 13.21 6.15 -3.84
CA VAL A 206 13.74 6.44 -2.50
C VAL A 206 13.98 7.94 -2.33
N ASP A 207 14.60 8.57 -3.33
CA ASP A 207 14.86 10.01 -3.33
C ASP A 207 13.54 10.79 -3.35
N GLY A 208 12.57 10.35 -4.15
CA GLY A 208 11.22 10.89 -4.25
C GLY A 208 10.45 10.89 -2.92
N ASP A 209 10.57 9.83 -2.11
CA ASP A 209 9.97 9.75 -0.78
C ASP A 209 10.68 10.62 0.28
N SER A 210 11.97 10.91 0.07
CA SER A 210 12.80 11.75 0.96
C SER A 210 12.53 13.24 0.76
N ILE A 211 11.33 13.69 1.15
CA ILE A 211 10.91 15.09 1.02
C ILE A 211 11.62 15.99 2.04
N CYS A 212 11.65 15.55 3.30
CA CYS A 212 12.32 16.26 4.37
C CYS A 212 13.18 15.31 5.19
N GLU A 213 14.46 15.67 5.33
CA GLU A 213 15.43 14.94 6.13
C GLU A 213 15.29 15.32 7.61
N ILE A 214 15.11 14.32 8.46
CA ILE A 214 15.11 14.53 9.91
C ILE A 214 16.53 14.28 10.41
N VAL A 215 17.21 15.36 10.77
CA VAL A 215 18.56 15.35 11.31
C VAL A 215 18.49 15.07 12.80
N ASP A 216 19.29 14.11 13.24
CA ASP A 216 19.43 13.76 14.65
C ASP A 216 20.79 14.22 15.17
N CYS A 217 20.83 14.63 16.43
CA CYS A 217 22.06 14.94 17.11
C CYS A 217 22.61 13.72 17.85
N ASP A 218 21.78 12.80 18.41
CA ASP A 218 22.30 11.80 19.39
C ASP A 218 21.45 10.52 19.69
N THR A 219 20.41 10.11 18.94
CA THR A 219 19.59 8.92 19.34
C THR A 219 19.00 8.03 18.22
N PRO A 220 19.15 6.69 18.30
CA PRO A 220 18.66 5.77 17.27
C PRO A 220 17.13 5.78 17.15
N HIS A 221 16.68 5.89 15.89
CA HIS A 221 15.31 6.13 15.45
C HIS A 221 14.22 5.25 16.07
N ILE A 222 13.21 5.89 16.67
CA ILE A 222 11.83 5.40 16.64
C ILE A 222 11.11 6.29 15.62
N TYR A 223 11.13 5.90 14.35
CA TYR A 223 10.31 6.60 13.36
C TYR A 223 8.85 6.49 13.78
N ALA A 224 8.20 7.63 14.09
CA ALA A 224 6.77 7.70 14.27
C ALA A 224 6.11 7.07 13.03
N SER A 225 5.40 5.97 13.26
CA SER A 225 4.79 5.20 12.20
C SER A 225 3.76 6.05 11.47
N LYS A 226 3.86 6.14 10.15
CA LYS A 226 2.87 6.84 9.31
C LYS A 226 1.56 6.05 9.16
N ARG A 227 1.52 4.84 9.72
CA ARG A 227 0.35 3.96 9.82
C ARG A 227 -0.52 4.37 10.98
N LEU A 228 -1.81 4.05 10.88
CA LEU A 228 -2.80 4.36 11.90
C LEU A 228 -2.42 3.67 13.23
N ASN A 229 -2.37 4.44 14.31
CA ASN A 229 -2.11 3.98 15.66
C ASN A 229 -2.88 4.85 16.67
N THR A 230 -2.84 4.47 17.94
CA THR A 230 -3.60 5.15 19.01
C THR A 230 -3.11 6.57 19.31
N LEU A 231 -1.89 6.93 18.91
CA LEU A 231 -1.32 8.26 19.12
C LEU A 231 -1.77 9.23 18.02
N ASN A 232 -1.84 8.76 16.78
CA ASN A 232 -2.21 9.60 15.63
C ASN A 232 -3.71 9.58 15.27
N THR A 233 -4.54 8.94 16.09
CA THR A 233 -6.00 8.86 15.91
C THR A 233 -6.70 9.53 17.09
N PRO A 234 -7.41 10.65 16.88
CA PRO A 234 -8.21 11.27 17.94
C PRO A 234 -9.25 10.29 18.51
N ARG A 235 -9.38 10.28 19.84
CA ARG A 235 -10.34 9.42 20.55
C ARG A 235 -11.77 9.93 20.37
N VAL A 236 -12.72 9.00 20.32
CA VAL A 236 -14.16 9.29 20.20
C VAL A 236 -14.78 9.27 21.59
N ASP A 237 -15.46 10.34 21.98
CA ASP A 237 -16.13 10.46 23.28
C ASP A 237 -17.53 9.84 23.30
N ARG A 238 -18.15 9.56 22.14
CA ARG A 238 -19.53 9.06 22.03
C ARG A 238 -19.70 7.99 20.95
N TYR A 239 -20.14 6.80 21.36
CA TYR A 239 -20.62 5.74 20.46
C TYR A 239 -22.14 5.81 20.37
N GLU A 240 -22.68 6.75 19.57
CA GLU A 240 -24.12 6.80 19.34
C GLU A 240 -24.43 6.46 17.88
N SER A 241 -24.93 5.23 17.71
CA SER A 241 -25.77 4.75 16.60
C SER A 241 -25.15 4.69 15.19
N SER A 242 -24.94 3.44 14.72
CA SER A 242 -24.38 3.02 13.41
C SER A 242 -22.85 3.11 13.30
N HIS A 243 -22.18 1.95 13.30
CA HIS A 243 -20.73 1.84 13.13
C HIS A 243 -20.43 1.38 11.71
N LEU A 244 -20.41 2.35 10.79
CA LEU A 244 -19.79 2.10 9.49
C LEU A 244 -18.30 1.83 9.70
N GLN A 245 -17.77 0.84 8.96
CA GLN A 245 -16.36 0.47 9.03
C GLN A 245 -15.77 0.44 7.63
N LEU A 246 -14.60 1.07 7.46
CA LEU A 246 -13.88 1.00 6.21
C LEU A 246 -13.49 -0.46 5.94
N SER A 247 -14.07 -1.05 4.89
CA SER A 247 -13.91 -2.48 4.60
C SER A 247 -13.17 -2.72 3.29
N GLU A 248 -13.44 -1.91 2.27
CA GLU A 248 -12.85 -2.04 0.94
C GLU A 248 -12.25 -0.70 0.49
N VAL A 249 -11.04 -0.74 -0.05
CA VAL A 249 -10.33 0.43 -0.57
C VAL A 249 -9.82 0.14 -1.97
N LEU A 250 -10.13 1.00 -2.94
CA LEU A 250 -9.48 1.01 -4.24
C LEU A 250 -8.49 2.18 -4.28
N ILE A 251 -7.23 1.86 -4.58
CA ILE A 251 -6.15 2.83 -4.73
C ILE A 251 -5.74 2.84 -6.20
N ILE A 252 -6.06 3.93 -6.89
CA ILE A 252 -5.80 4.09 -8.33
C ILE A 252 -4.69 5.12 -8.52
N GLY A 253 -3.62 4.72 -9.21
CA GLY A 253 -2.55 5.60 -9.65
C GLY A 253 -2.46 5.63 -11.17
N ASN A 254 -2.77 6.77 -11.77
CA ASN A 254 -2.75 6.99 -13.21
C ASN A 254 -2.24 8.39 -13.61
N CYS A 255 -1.41 9.01 -12.78
CA CYS A 255 -0.59 10.16 -13.20
C CYS A 255 0.56 9.66 -14.09
N TYR A 256 0.72 10.26 -15.27
CA TYR A 256 1.67 9.73 -16.26
C TYR A 256 3.14 9.90 -15.84
N ASP A 257 3.49 11.06 -15.29
CA ASP A 257 4.86 11.48 -15.00
C ASP A 257 5.29 11.27 -13.54
N GLN A 258 4.51 10.51 -12.76
CA GLN A 258 4.84 10.26 -11.36
C GLN A 258 5.87 9.13 -11.22
N ILE A 259 6.87 9.35 -10.36
CA ILE A 259 7.86 8.34 -9.99
C ILE A 259 7.15 7.07 -9.48
N ARG A 260 7.64 5.92 -9.94
CA ARG A 260 7.11 4.60 -9.61
C ARG A 260 8.19 3.56 -9.49
N PHE A 261 7.89 2.51 -8.73
CA PHE A 261 8.69 1.30 -8.66
C PHE A 261 7.77 0.09 -8.50
N SER A 262 7.98 -0.95 -9.31
CA SER A 262 7.17 -2.19 -9.27
C SER A 262 5.65 -1.95 -9.38
N GLU A 263 5.22 -1.12 -10.34
CA GLU A 263 3.81 -0.74 -10.55
C GLU A 263 3.16 -0.06 -9.33
N LEU A 264 3.96 0.54 -8.46
CA LEU A 264 3.49 1.35 -7.34
C LEU A 264 4.02 2.77 -7.52
N SER A 265 3.12 3.73 -7.69
CA SER A 265 3.50 5.16 -7.68
C SER A 265 3.71 5.65 -6.24
N LEU A 266 4.40 6.79 -6.08
CA LEU A 266 4.62 7.36 -4.74
C LEU A 266 3.31 7.63 -3.99
N ASP A 267 2.28 8.09 -4.68
CA ASP A 267 0.98 8.36 -4.07
C ASP A 267 0.24 7.08 -3.68
N MET A 268 0.29 6.04 -4.52
CA MET A 268 -0.23 4.73 -4.17
C MET A 268 0.48 4.16 -2.93
N TYR A 269 1.81 4.29 -2.86
CA TYR A 269 2.62 3.87 -1.71
C TYR A 269 2.26 4.59 -0.41
N ARG A 270 1.99 5.90 -0.50
CA ARG A 270 1.55 6.72 0.64
C ARG A 270 0.16 6.32 1.12
N MET A 271 -0.80 6.18 0.21
CA MET A 271 -2.17 5.82 0.57
C MET A 271 -2.29 4.37 1.05
N LEU A 272 -1.52 3.44 0.48
CA LEU A 272 -1.42 2.05 0.94
C LEU A 272 -1.11 2.00 2.44
N GLN A 273 -0.08 2.72 2.88
CA GLN A 273 0.32 2.78 4.28
C GLN A 273 -0.67 3.53 5.17
N THR A 274 -1.33 4.55 4.61
CA THR A 274 -2.33 5.36 5.36
C THR A 274 -3.51 4.50 5.81
N PHE A 275 -3.89 3.51 5.00
CA PHE A 275 -4.97 2.57 5.30
C PHE A 275 -4.48 1.26 5.94
N GLU A 276 -3.38 1.31 6.69
CA GLU A 276 -2.87 0.20 7.50
C GLU A 276 -2.74 0.62 8.97
N ARG A 277 -3.08 -0.30 9.88
CA ARG A 277 -2.79 -0.18 11.31
C ARG A 277 -1.35 -0.57 11.60
N ASP A 278 -0.72 0.13 12.54
CA ASP A 278 0.59 -0.26 13.08
C ASP A 278 0.45 -1.47 14.03
N PRO A 279 1.12 -2.60 13.76
CA PRO A 279 1.10 -3.76 14.66
C PRO A 279 1.64 -3.42 16.06
N ARG A 280 2.58 -2.48 16.16
CA ARG A 280 3.21 -2.07 17.43
C ARG A 280 2.29 -1.20 18.28
N GLY A 281 1.36 -0.48 17.65
CA GLY A 281 0.36 0.34 18.34
C GLY A 281 -0.63 -0.47 19.17
N GLN A 282 -0.90 -1.72 18.77
CA GLN A 282 -1.77 -2.63 19.52
C GLN A 282 -1.12 -3.12 20.83
N VAL A 283 0.21 -3.30 20.85
CA VAL A 283 0.96 -3.79 22.02
C VAL A 283 0.98 -2.78 23.17
N LEU A 284 0.93 -1.47 22.86
CA LEU A 284 0.83 -0.42 23.88
C LEU A 284 -0.52 -0.45 24.63
N ASN A 285 -1.61 -0.90 23.98
CA ASN A 285 -2.88 -1.18 24.67
C ASN A 285 -2.73 -2.37 25.62
N SER A 286 -2.03 -3.43 25.22
CA SER A 286 -1.77 -4.60 26.08
C SER A 286 -0.84 -4.30 27.27
N ARG A 287 0.04 -3.31 27.21
CA ARG A 287 0.88 -2.96 28.38
C ARG A 287 0.12 -2.26 29.50
N ASN A 288 -1.04 -1.67 29.22
CA ASN A 288 -1.93 -1.14 30.26
C ASN A 288 -2.78 -2.23 30.92
N SER A 289 -2.84 -3.44 30.34
CA SER A 289 -3.31 -4.66 31.01
C SER A 289 -2.12 -5.43 31.55
N LYS A 290 -1.90 -5.44 32.87
CA LYS A 290 -0.82 -6.20 33.51
C LYS A 290 -0.93 -7.70 33.20
N LEU A 291 -0.23 -8.20 32.18
CA LEU A 291 0.06 -9.63 32.03
C LEU A 291 1.46 -9.83 31.45
N ASN A 292 2.29 -10.53 32.23
CA ASN A 292 3.64 -10.95 31.88
C ASN A 292 3.63 -11.87 30.66
N ILE A 293 4.45 -11.58 29.65
CA ILE A 293 4.78 -12.55 28.59
C ILE A 293 6.27 -12.85 28.70
N ALA A 294 6.57 -14.08 29.10
CA ALA A 294 7.89 -14.68 29.03
C ALA A 294 8.21 -15.07 27.58
N ASP A 295 9.48 -14.93 27.21
CA ASP A 295 10.09 -15.35 25.96
C ASP A 295 9.82 -16.82 25.61
N GLY A 296 9.61 -17.09 24.32
CA GLY A 296 9.53 -18.45 23.77
C GLY A 296 9.11 -18.50 22.31
N LEU A 297 10.03 -18.16 21.39
CA LEU A 297 9.89 -18.51 19.98
C LEU A 297 10.24 -20.00 19.79
N GLU A 298 9.23 -20.85 19.61
CA GLU A 298 9.36 -22.08 18.83
C GLU A 298 7.97 -22.61 18.46
N ASN A 299 7.81 -22.95 17.17
CA ASN A 299 6.62 -23.54 16.54
C ASN A 299 5.48 -22.57 16.22
N GLY A 300 5.43 -22.15 14.95
CA GLY A 300 4.27 -21.51 14.34
C GLY A 300 3.04 -22.43 14.37
N ILE A 301 2.21 -22.26 15.40
CA ILE A 301 0.79 -22.59 15.46
C ILE A 301 0.14 -21.54 16.37
N SER A 302 -0.82 -20.80 15.81
CA SER A 302 -1.81 -19.91 16.44
C SER A 302 -1.38 -19.19 17.73
N ALA A 303 -1.02 -17.91 17.62
CA ALA A 303 -1.18 -16.98 18.73
C ALA A 303 -2.68 -16.90 19.06
N SER A 304 -3.09 -17.59 20.12
CA SER A 304 -4.41 -17.40 20.74
C SER A 304 -4.45 -16.01 21.35
N TYR A 305 -5.01 -15.06 20.62
CA TYR A 305 -5.34 -13.74 21.16
C TYR A 305 -6.41 -13.91 22.26
N PRO A 306 -6.38 -13.09 23.33
CA PRO A 306 -7.49 -13.05 24.28
C PRO A 306 -8.79 -12.72 23.53
N LEU A 307 -9.81 -13.55 23.74
CA LEU A 307 -11.05 -13.64 22.95
C LEU A 307 -12.03 -12.44 23.05
N ASP A 308 -11.67 -11.33 23.71
CA ASP A 308 -12.65 -10.29 24.09
C ASP A 308 -12.36 -8.88 23.54
N VAL A 309 -11.44 -8.70 22.59
CA VAL A 309 -11.33 -7.45 21.81
C VAL A 309 -11.72 -7.75 20.38
N PRO A 310 -12.71 -7.06 19.77
CA PRO A 310 -13.01 -7.24 18.35
C PRO A 310 -11.73 -7.08 17.54
N GLU A 311 -11.36 -8.10 16.78
CA GLU A 311 -10.16 -8.09 15.96
C GLU A 311 -10.30 -6.97 14.90
N VAL A 312 -9.73 -5.79 15.18
CA VAL A 312 -9.84 -4.65 14.27
C VAL A 312 -8.89 -4.87 13.09
N THR A 313 -9.43 -5.49 12.05
CA THR A 313 -8.70 -5.84 10.84
C THR A 313 -8.46 -4.61 9.95
N ASN A 314 -7.41 -4.67 9.12
CA ASN A 314 -7.19 -3.65 8.08
C ASN A 314 -8.24 -3.82 6.97
N PRO A 315 -8.66 -2.72 6.30
CA PRO A 315 -9.50 -2.84 5.13
C PRO A 315 -8.78 -3.61 4.02
N HIS A 316 -9.56 -4.34 3.23
CA HIS A 316 -9.07 -4.96 2.01
C HIS A 316 -8.72 -3.88 0.98
N LYS A 317 -7.64 -4.07 0.22
CA LYS A 317 -7.13 -3.07 -0.73
C LYS A 317 -6.95 -3.63 -2.13
N TYR A 318 -7.41 -2.89 -3.13
CA TYR A 318 -7.10 -3.11 -4.52
C TYR A 318 -6.13 -2.03 -5.01
N LEU A 319 -4.98 -2.44 -5.53
CA LEU A 319 -3.98 -1.55 -6.12
C LEU A 319 -4.11 -1.60 -7.63
N LEU A 320 -4.51 -0.49 -8.26
CA LEU A 320 -4.70 -0.39 -9.69
C LEU A 320 -3.77 0.67 -10.26
N TYR A 321 -2.64 0.23 -10.82
CA TYR A 321 -1.71 1.10 -11.54
C TYR A 321 -2.06 1.17 -13.02
N LYS A 322 -2.28 2.39 -13.50
CA LYS A 322 -2.73 2.72 -14.87
C LYS A 322 -3.81 1.75 -15.39
N PRO A 323 -4.95 1.58 -14.69
CA PRO A 323 -5.99 0.65 -15.11
C PRO A 323 -6.71 1.18 -16.35
N THR A 324 -7.21 0.26 -17.19
CA THR A 324 -8.25 0.62 -18.17
C THR A 324 -9.59 0.88 -17.47
N PHE A 325 -10.51 1.60 -18.12
CA PHE A 325 -11.86 1.78 -17.60
C PHE A 325 -12.56 0.45 -17.27
N SER A 326 -12.42 -0.56 -18.14
CA SER A 326 -12.98 -1.90 -17.89
C SER A 326 -12.38 -2.55 -16.64
N GLN A 327 -11.06 -2.46 -16.45
CA GLN A 327 -10.42 -2.96 -15.23
C GLN A 327 -10.93 -2.22 -14.00
N PHE A 328 -10.99 -0.89 -14.03
CA PHE A 328 -11.57 -0.10 -12.95
C PHE A 328 -12.98 -0.58 -12.60
N ASN A 329 -13.87 -0.68 -13.60
CA ASN A 329 -15.26 -1.06 -13.42
C ASN A 329 -15.42 -2.47 -12.82
N THR A 330 -14.62 -3.44 -13.27
CA THR A 330 -14.63 -4.80 -12.71
C THR A 330 -14.28 -4.81 -11.22
N TYR A 331 -13.26 -4.07 -10.81
CA TYR A 331 -12.80 -4.07 -9.42
C TYR A 331 -13.75 -3.32 -8.49
N ILE A 332 -14.26 -2.16 -8.89
CA ILE A 332 -15.23 -1.41 -8.08
C ILE A 332 -16.55 -2.18 -7.94
N ALA A 333 -17.02 -2.84 -9.01
CA ALA A 333 -18.19 -3.72 -8.94
C ALA A 333 -17.97 -4.91 -8.00
N THR A 334 -16.76 -5.48 -8.00
CA THR A 334 -16.41 -6.59 -7.10
C THR A 334 -16.34 -6.12 -5.64
N ALA A 335 -15.67 -5.01 -5.38
CA ALA A 335 -15.60 -4.41 -4.05
C ALA A 335 -17.00 -4.06 -3.52
N PHE A 336 -17.84 -3.46 -4.37
CA PHE A 336 -19.23 -3.15 -4.05
C PHE A 336 -20.03 -4.41 -3.70
N LYS A 337 -19.87 -5.50 -4.46
CA LYS A 337 -20.52 -6.78 -4.22
C LYS A 337 -20.10 -7.40 -2.89
N ASP A 338 -18.80 -7.39 -2.60
CA ASP A 338 -18.23 -8.04 -1.42
C ASP A 338 -18.34 -7.18 -0.14
N LEU A 339 -18.73 -5.91 -0.26
CA LEU A 339 -18.89 -4.98 0.86
C LEU A 339 -19.93 -5.49 1.88
N PRO A 340 -19.58 -5.63 3.18
CA PRO A 340 -20.50 -6.07 4.22
C PRO A 340 -21.61 -5.01 4.49
N PRO A 341 -22.67 -5.36 5.24
CA PRO A 341 -23.80 -4.45 5.50
C PRO A 341 -23.40 -3.11 6.15
N THR A 342 -22.39 -3.12 7.02
CA THR A 342 -21.84 -1.92 7.68
C THR A 342 -20.56 -1.42 7.00
N GLY A 343 -20.21 -1.96 5.84
CA GLY A 343 -18.96 -1.64 5.16
C GLY A 343 -19.04 -0.32 4.40
N VAL A 344 -17.93 0.43 4.43
CA VAL A 344 -17.69 1.58 3.55
C VAL A 344 -16.71 1.19 2.46
N LEU A 345 -17.04 1.59 1.23
CA LEU A 345 -16.14 1.52 0.09
C LEU A 345 -15.40 2.85 -0.03
N LEU A 346 -14.07 2.85 0.00
CA LEU A 346 -13.26 4.03 -0.30
C LEU A 346 -12.65 3.91 -1.69
N LEU A 347 -12.78 4.97 -2.48
CA LEU A 347 -12.15 5.10 -3.79
C LEU A 347 -11.17 6.27 -3.74
N TYR A 348 -9.89 5.96 -3.82
CA TYR A 348 -8.82 6.94 -3.97
C TYR A 348 -8.32 6.93 -5.43
N ILE A 349 -8.31 8.10 -6.06
CA ILE A 349 -7.88 8.29 -7.43
C ILE A 349 -6.82 9.39 -7.47
N SER A 350 -5.61 9.02 -7.90
CA SER A 350 -4.58 9.97 -8.32
C SER A 350 -4.40 9.83 -9.83
N ALA A 351 -4.86 10.82 -10.60
CA ALA A 351 -4.87 10.73 -12.06
C ALA A 351 -4.94 12.12 -12.72
N ASP A 352 -4.43 12.20 -13.95
CA ASP A 352 -4.51 13.43 -14.74
C ASP A 352 -5.95 13.66 -15.24
N GLY A 353 -6.37 14.93 -15.25
CA GLY A 353 -7.72 15.32 -15.59
C GLY A 353 -7.98 15.28 -17.10
N VAL A 354 -9.16 14.78 -17.48
CA VAL A 354 -9.69 14.88 -18.84
C VAL A 354 -10.80 15.92 -18.84
N ARG A 355 -10.61 17.01 -19.58
CA ARG A 355 -11.62 18.06 -19.73
C ARG A 355 -12.45 17.79 -20.98
N ALA A 356 -13.78 17.90 -20.86
CA ALA A 356 -14.65 17.80 -22.03
C ALA A 356 -14.40 18.96 -23.01
N PRO A 357 -14.55 18.76 -24.33
CA PRO A 357 -14.57 19.86 -25.28
C PRO A 357 -15.72 20.81 -24.89
N THR A 358 -15.47 22.12 -24.86
CA THR A 358 -16.51 23.12 -24.60
C THR A 358 -17.62 22.97 -25.64
N VAL A 359 -18.74 22.38 -25.26
CA VAL A 359 -19.93 22.31 -26.12
C VAL A 359 -20.48 23.73 -26.22
N LYS A 360 -20.33 24.36 -27.38
CA LYS A 360 -21.09 25.57 -27.71
C LYS A 360 -22.56 25.18 -27.67
N ASN A 361 -23.31 25.77 -26.75
CA ASN A 361 -24.77 25.70 -26.55
C ASN A 361 -25.55 24.86 -27.57
N ASN A 362 -26.28 23.87 -27.09
CA ASN A 362 -27.73 23.80 -27.27
C ASN A 362 -28.31 22.66 -26.42
N GLU A 363 -29.32 23.02 -25.63
CA GLU A 363 -30.16 22.17 -24.78
C GLU A 363 -29.46 21.47 -23.60
N SER A 364 -29.82 21.92 -22.41
CA SER A 364 -29.55 21.25 -21.14
C SER A 364 -30.17 19.85 -21.16
N ASN A 365 -29.40 18.85 -21.61
CA ASN A 365 -29.68 17.46 -21.30
C ASN A 365 -29.48 17.28 -19.80
N ILE A 366 -30.55 17.55 -19.02
CA ILE A 366 -30.58 17.47 -17.55
C ILE A 366 -30.09 16.08 -17.05
N GLY A 367 -30.15 15.04 -17.89
CA GLY A 367 -29.65 13.69 -17.59
C GLY A 367 -28.14 13.45 -17.82
N ALA A 368 -27.38 14.38 -18.42
CA ALA A 368 -25.98 14.17 -18.80
C ALA A 368 -24.95 14.88 -17.90
N ALA A 369 -25.39 15.61 -16.87
CA ALA A 369 -24.56 16.49 -16.05
C ALA A 369 -23.30 15.83 -15.46
N GLY A 370 -23.36 14.52 -15.15
CA GLY A 370 -22.21 13.75 -14.63
C GLY A 370 -21.14 13.42 -15.67
N TYR A 371 -21.32 13.74 -16.94
CA TYR A 371 -20.43 13.38 -18.05
C TYR A 371 -19.99 14.59 -18.90
N ASP A 372 -20.58 15.78 -18.67
CA ASP A 372 -20.37 16.95 -19.53
C ASP A 372 -19.11 17.76 -19.19
N TYR A 373 -18.57 17.58 -17.99
CA TYR A 373 -17.38 18.30 -17.50
C TYR A 373 -16.10 17.44 -17.55
N GLY A 374 -16.18 16.27 -18.20
CA GLY A 374 -15.11 15.28 -18.23
C GLY A 374 -14.89 14.62 -16.86
N GLY A 375 -13.68 14.13 -16.64
CA GLY A 375 -13.34 13.30 -15.49
C GLY A 375 -11.84 13.14 -15.33
N VAL A 376 -11.41 11.92 -15.02
CA VAL A 376 -10.00 11.54 -14.87
C VAL A 376 -9.62 10.45 -15.86
N VAL A 377 -8.39 10.52 -16.36
CA VAL A 377 -7.91 9.60 -17.41
C VAL A 377 -7.83 8.15 -16.90
N THR A 378 -8.11 7.20 -17.80
CA THR A 378 -7.80 5.77 -17.66
C THR A 378 -6.86 5.34 -18.77
N ASN A 379 -6.21 4.21 -18.61
CA ASN A 379 -5.28 3.71 -19.62
C ASN A 379 -6.01 3.07 -20.81
N ASN A 380 -5.46 3.25 -22.01
CA ASN A 380 -5.83 2.53 -23.23
C ASN A 380 -4.66 1.64 -23.63
N ARG A 381 -4.85 0.32 -23.55
CA ARG A 381 -3.80 -0.66 -23.88
C ARG A 381 -3.44 -0.68 -25.37
N HIS A 382 -4.23 -0.06 -26.24
CA HIS A 382 -4.01 -0.07 -27.68
C HIS A 382 -3.15 1.10 -28.18
N GLU A 383 -2.93 2.16 -27.40
CA GLU A 383 -2.10 3.32 -27.79
C GLU A 383 -0.87 3.39 -26.87
N GLN A 384 0.32 3.11 -27.41
CA GLN A 384 1.60 3.15 -26.67
C GLN A 384 2.01 4.57 -26.25
N GLU A 385 1.43 5.60 -26.87
CA GLU A 385 1.59 7.01 -26.50
C GLU A 385 0.22 7.64 -26.28
N PHE A 386 -0.09 8.01 -25.04
CA PHE A 386 -1.24 8.88 -24.76
C PHE A 386 -0.85 10.33 -24.98
N SER A 387 -1.47 10.93 -25.98
CA SER A 387 -1.60 12.38 -26.02
C SER A 387 -2.79 12.76 -25.13
N VAL A 388 -2.52 13.42 -23.99
CA VAL A 388 -3.54 14.09 -23.16
C VAL A 388 -4.26 15.21 -23.95
N LYS A 389 -3.77 15.57 -25.15
CA LYS A 389 -4.45 16.53 -26.01
C LYS A 389 -5.75 15.92 -26.54
N PRO A 390 -6.89 16.61 -26.41
CA PRO A 390 -8.17 16.14 -26.92
C PRO A 390 -8.03 15.89 -28.42
N LYS A 391 -8.14 14.63 -28.85
CA LYS A 391 -8.41 14.33 -30.26
C LYS A 391 -9.73 15.02 -30.59
N SER A 392 -9.78 15.74 -31.70
CA SER A 392 -10.99 16.41 -32.22
C SER A 392 -12.06 15.37 -32.55
N SER A 393 -12.73 14.89 -31.51
CA SER A 393 -13.79 13.91 -31.56
C SER A 393 -15.05 14.59 -31.03
N ASN A 394 -16.16 14.46 -31.76
CA ASN A 394 -17.47 14.92 -31.30
C ASN A 394 -18.04 14.04 -30.16
N PHE A 395 -17.33 12.98 -29.76
CA PHE A 395 -17.73 12.04 -28.71
C PHE A 395 -16.97 12.29 -27.41
N LYS A 396 -17.62 11.96 -26.28
CA LYS A 396 -17.00 11.98 -24.94
C LYS A 396 -15.86 10.96 -24.87
N GLU A 397 -14.83 11.25 -24.09
CA GLU A 397 -13.63 10.42 -23.97
C GLU A 397 -13.96 9.03 -23.37
N PRO A 398 -13.82 7.92 -24.12
CA PRO A 398 -14.14 6.58 -23.61
C PRO A 398 -13.12 6.07 -22.56
N HIS A 399 -11.89 6.60 -22.55
CA HIS A 399 -10.85 6.21 -21.60
C HIS A 399 -10.80 7.18 -20.42
N CYS A 400 -11.95 7.45 -19.80
CA CYS A 400 -12.10 8.38 -18.70
C CYS A 400 -13.07 7.81 -17.64
N ILE A 401 -12.79 8.03 -16.36
CA ILE A 401 -13.78 7.85 -15.28
C ILE A 401 -14.47 9.20 -15.10
N HIS A 402 -15.76 9.25 -15.41
CA HIS A 402 -16.60 10.42 -15.19
C HIS A 402 -17.30 10.34 -13.82
N PRO A 403 -17.71 11.47 -13.23
CA PRO A 403 -18.56 11.49 -12.04
C PRO A 403 -19.83 10.64 -12.19
N GLY A 404 -20.43 10.63 -13.39
CA GLY A 404 -21.62 9.85 -13.71
C GLY A 404 -21.43 8.34 -13.57
N ASP A 405 -20.22 7.82 -13.82
CA ASP A 405 -19.90 6.39 -13.71
C ASP A 405 -19.98 5.89 -12.26
N LEU A 406 -19.83 6.79 -11.28
CA LEU A 406 -19.85 6.46 -9.86
C LEU A 406 -21.27 6.36 -9.26
N LEU A 407 -22.30 6.83 -9.99
CA LEU A 407 -23.67 6.91 -9.49
C LEU A 407 -24.20 5.55 -9.00
N LEU A 408 -23.93 4.48 -9.75
CA LEU A 408 -24.37 3.13 -9.43
C LEU A 408 -23.81 2.63 -8.08
N TYR A 409 -22.64 3.12 -7.69
CA TYR A 409 -21.93 2.71 -6.49
C TYR A 409 -22.31 3.52 -5.25
N THR A 410 -23.00 4.65 -5.42
CA THR A 410 -23.60 5.42 -4.29
C THR A 410 -24.80 4.70 -3.63
N ARG A 411 -25.14 3.49 -4.09
CA ARG A 411 -26.13 2.59 -3.46
C ARG A 411 -25.67 1.98 -2.13
N LYS A 412 -24.39 2.10 -1.80
CA LYS A 412 -23.78 1.74 -0.51
C LYS A 412 -22.93 2.92 -0.02
N PRO A 413 -22.55 2.98 1.27
CA PRO A 413 -21.69 4.04 1.77
C PRO A 413 -20.38 4.14 0.97
N LEU A 414 -20.11 5.32 0.42
CA LEU A 414 -18.98 5.56 -0.49
C LEU A 414 -18.18 6.79 -0.04
N PHE A 415 -16.88 6.62 0.12
CA PHE A 415 -15.94 7.69 0.42
C PHE A 415 -15.00 7.90 -0.78
N LEU A 416 -15.04 9.07 -1.41
CA LEU A 416 -14.30 9.36 -2.63
C LEU A 416 -13.19 10.37 -2.35
N ILE A 417 -11.98 10.09 -2.83
CA ILE A 417 -10.84 11.01 -2.81
C ILE A 417 -10.32 11.13 -4.24
N VAL A 418 -10.33 12.34 -4.80
CA VAL A 418 -9.83 12.60 -6.16
C VAL A 418 -8.71 13.63 -6.12
N ASP A 419 -7.50 13.18 -6.42
CA ASP A 419 -6.31 14.01 -6.61
C ASP A 419 -6.02 14.17 -8.10
N SER A 420 -6.50 15.28 -8.66
CA SER A 420 -6.47 15.60 -10.10
C SER A 420 -6.65 17.10 -10.33
N ASP A 421 -6.07 17.64 -11.41
CA ASP A 421 -6.29 19.00 -11.88
C ASP A 421 -7.71 19.24 -12.46
N ASN A 422 -8.51 18.17 -12.61
CA ASN A 422 -9.93 18.22 -12.92
C ASN A 422 -10.84 17.65 -11.81
N SER A 423 -10.32 17.48 -10.58
CA SER A 423 -11.05 16.86 -9.45
C SER A 423 -12.43 17.45 -9.19
N THR A 424 -12.61 18.76 -9.37
CA THR A 424 -13.87 19.45 -9.03
C THR A 424 -15.10 19.04 -9.83
N THR A 425 -14.93 18.34 -10.96
CA THR A 425 -16.04 17.74 -11.71
C THR A 425 -16.83 16.73 -10.87
N PHE A 426 -16.18 16.09 -9.90
CA PHE A 426 -16.78 15.12 -8.97
C PHE A 426 -17.55 15.75 -7.80
N ARG A 427 -17.56 17.08 -7.66
CA ARG A 427 -18.20 17.77 -6.52
C ARG A 427 -19.71 17.55 -6.47
N ASN A 428 -20.36 17.49 -7.62
CA ASN A 428 -21.82 17.53 -7.73
C ASN A 428 -22.41 16.17 -8.11
N ILE A 429 -21.84 15.07 -7.60
CA ILE A 429 -22.45 13.74 -7.75
C ILE A 429 -23.76 13.72 -6.92
N PRO A 430 -24.93 13.49 -7.54
CA PRO A 430 -26.19 13.43 -6.81
C PRO A 430 -26.26 12.20 -5.91
N ASN A 431 -26.71 12.39 -4.66
CA ASN A 431 -26.97 11.31 -3.71
C ASN A 431 -28.38 10.74 -3.92
N LEU A 432 -28.56 9.90 -4.95
CA LEU A 432 -29.86 9.37 -5.34
C LEU A 432 -30.42 8.27 -4.41
N PHE A 433 -29.58 7.67 -3.57
CA PHE A 433 -29.94 6.51 -2.74
C PHE A 433 -29.97 6.80 -1.24
N GLY A 434 -29.65 8.04 -0.83
CA GLY A 434 -29.65 8.46 0.57
C GLY A 434 -28.61 7.77 1.44
N GLN A 435 -27.61 7.11 0.84
CA GLN A 435 -26.50 6.50 1.57
C GLN A 435 -25.44 7.55 1.90
N PRO A 436 -24.67 7.38 2.99
CA PRO A 436 -23.54 8.24 3.30
C PRO A 436 -22.57 8.35 2.13
N PHE A 437 -22.33 9.57 1.66
CA PHE A 437 -21.41 9.86 0.57
C PHE A 437 -20.59 11.10 0.92
N VAL A 438 -19.27 10.99 0.84
CA VAL A 438 -18.35 12.11 1.01
C VAL A 438 -17.33 12.06 -0.11
N CYS A 439 -17.01 13.22 -0.66
CA CYS A 439 -16.01 13.42 -1.68
C CYS A 439 -15.03 14.49 -1.25
N LEU A 440 -13.73 14.17 -1.26
CA LEU A 440 -12.61 15.08 -1.00
C LEU A 440 -11.82 15.28 -2.30
N LEU A 441 -11.62 16.54 -2.70
CA LEU A 441 -11.08 16.93 -3.99
C LEU A 441 -9.83 17.79 -3.79
N SER A 442 -8.76 17.45 -4.51
CA SER A 442 -7.53 18.25 -4.51
C SER A 442 -7.76 19.68 -5.03
N PRO A 443 -6.85 20.62 -4.70
CA PRO A 443 -6.79 21.92 -5.37
C PRO A 443 -6.70 21.76 -6.90
N LYS A 444 -7.25 22.72 -7.64
CA LYS A 444 -7.13 22.79 -9.11
C LYS A 444 -5.74 23.24 -9.54
N VAL A 445 -5.15 24.12 -8.75
CA VAL A 445 -3.88 24.79 -9.01
C VAL A 445 -3.04 24.71 -7.76
N ILE A 446 -1.75 24.43 -7.91
CA ILE A 446 -0.75 24.60 -6.86
C ILE A 446 0.34 25.57 -7.36
N PRO A 447 1.08 26.24 -6.46
CA PRO A 447 2.16 27.13 -6.85
C PRO A 447 3.20 26.44 -7.73
N GLU A 448 3.74 27.16 -8.73
CA GLU A 448 4.65 26.62 -9.76
C GLU A 448 5.86 25.86 -9.18
N LYS A 449 6.45 26.37 -8.09
CA LYS A 449 7.55 25.70 -7.39
C LYS A 449 7.15 24.30 -6.91
N LEU A 450 5.93 24.13 -6.42
CA LEU A 450 5.42 22.84 -5.96
C LEU A 450 4.95 21.97 -7.14
N GLU A 451 4.36 22.57 -8.18
CA GLU A 451 3.98 21.85 -9.41
C GLU A 451 5.20 21.21 -10.08
N SER A 452 6.35 21.89 -10.10
CA SER A 452 7.60 21.33 -10.64
C SER A 452 8.05 20.03 -9.94
N GLN A 453 7.61 19.82 -8.69
CA GLN A 453 7.92 18.64 -7.88
C GLN A 453 6.82 17.58 -7.91
N ARG A 454 5.75 17.76 -8.71
CA ARG A 454 4.60 16.85 -8.75
C ARG A 454 4.95 15.41 -9.16
N HIS A 455 6.02 15.23 -9.93
CA HIS A 455 6.58 13.91 -10.24
C HIS A 455 6.99 13.13 -8.98
N ARG A 456 7.30 13.80 -7.86
CA ARG A 456 7.58 13.21 -6.53
C ARG A 456 6.31 12.96 -5.70
N GLY A 457 5.14 12.95 -6.33
CA GLY A 457 3.84 12.73 -5.69
C GLY A 457 3.06 14.01 -5.43
N ASN A 458 1.74 13.92 -5.38
CA ASN A 458 0.87 15.08 -5.26
C ASN A 458 0.86 15.65 -3.83
N LEU A 459 0.77 16.99 -3.73
CA LEU A 459 0.76 17.70 -2.45
C LEU A 459 -0.45 17.33 -1.59
N PHE A 460 -1.63 17.23 -2.21
CA PHE A 460 -2.87 16.89 -1.51
C PHE A 460 -2.80 15.49 -0.88
N THR A 461 -2.38 14.50 -1.66
CA THR A 461 -2.08 13.15 -1.14
C THR A 461 -1.06 13.17 -0.01
N LEU A 462 -0.01 13.99 -0.10
CA LEU A 462 0.98 14.11 0.96
C LEU A 462 0.37 14.65 2.27
N PHE A 463 -0.54 15.63 2.21
CA PHE A 463 -1.28 16.10 3.38
C PHE A 463 -2.13 14.99 4.01
N LEU A 464 -2.85 14.21 3.19
CA LEU A 464 -3.68 13.11 3.67
C LEU A 464 -2.83 11.97 4.27
N HIS A 465 -1.61 11.76 3.79
CA HIS A 465 -0.71 10.73 4.29
C HIS A 465 0.11 11.16 5.53
N CYS A 466 0.74 12.33 5.48
CA CYS A 466 1.61 12.86 6.53
C CYS A 466 1.55 14.40 6.57
N PRO A 467 0.60 14.97 7.32
CA PRO A 467 0.35 16.42 7.36
C PRO A 467 1.59 17.26 7.66
N LEU A 468 2.45 16.80 8.58
CA LEU A 468 3.65 17.55 8.93
C LEU A 468 4.67 17.57 7.79
N THR A 469 4.88 16.45 7.09
CA THR A 469 5.78 16.43 5.91
C THR A 469 5.25 17.36 4.82
N ALA A 470 3.93 17.36 4.60
CA ALA A 470 3.29 18.25 3.66
C ALA A 470 3.46 19.73 4.04
N PHE A 471 3.28 20.06 5.31
CA PHE A 471 3.53 21.41 5.84
C PHE A 471 4.98 21.85 5.62
N CYS A 472 5.95 20.95 5.84
CA CYS A 472 7.36 21.23 5.59
C CYS A 472 7.61 21.51 4.11
N LEU A 473 7.03 20.70 3.21
CA LEU A 473 7.12 20.91 1.77
C LEU A 473 6.50 22.25 1.35
N THR A 474 5.31 22.59 1.86
CA THR A 474 4.66 23.89 1.54
C THR A 474 5.49 25.08 1.99
N CYS A 475 6.21 24.94 3.10
CA CYS A 475 7.10 25.96 3.64
C CYS A 475 8.53 25.91 3.05
N ASN A 476 8.80 25.02 2.08
CA ASN A 476 10.11 24.79 1.47
C ASN A 476 11.21 24.41 2.50
N LEU A 477 10.85 23.58 3.50
CA LEU A 477 11.75 23.07 4.53
C LEU A 477 12.23 21.67 4.17
N THR A 478 13.55 21.52 3.99
CA THR A 478 14.16 20.26 3.55
C THR A 478 14.90 19.52 4.65
N LYS A 479 15.26 20.19 5.75
CA LYS A 479 16.01 19.62 6.88
C LYS A 479 15.45 20.11 8.20
N ILE A 480 15.14 19.18 9.10
CA ILE A 480 14.53 19.50 10.40
C ILE A 480 15.18 18.66 11.49
N THR A 481 15.38 19.22 12.68
CA THR A 481 15.89 18.44 13.82
C THR A 481 14.80 17.55 14.42
N MET A 482 15.16 16.39 14.97
CA MET A 482 14.19 15.49 15.60
C MET A 482 13.33 16.18 16.68
N LYS A 483 13.94 17.06 17.48
CA LYS A 483 13.23 17.82 18.53
C LYS A 483 12.14 18.74 17.96
N VAL A 484 12.42 19.42 16.84
CA VAL A 484 11.44 20.30 16.16
C VAL A 484 10.35 19.45 15.52
N TRP A 485 10.72 18.31 14.93
CA TRP A 485 9.77 17.36 14.35
C TRP A 485 8.76 16.84 15.39
N ASP A 486 9.24 16.34 16.53
CA ASP A 486 8.38 15.80 17.60
C ASP A 486 7.43 16.86 18.16
N ARG A 487 7.93 18.09 18.36
CA ARG A 487 7.10 19.22 18.78
C ARG A 487 6.04 19.56 17.74
N GLY A 488 6.41 19.55 16.46
CA GLY A 488 5.48 19.73 15.34
C GLY A 488 4.40 18.66 15.30
N GLN A 489 4.76 17.38 15.47
CA GLN A 489 3.81 16.27 15.51
C GLN A 489 2.79 16.43 16.64
N SER A 490 3.24 16.82 17.84
CA SER A 490 2.34 17.08 18.97
C SER A 490 1.33 18.22 18.69
N ILE A 491 1.75 19.26 17.96
CA ILE A 491 0.85 20.34 17.53
C ILE A 491 -0.16 19.82 16.50
N ILE A 492 0.25 18.99 15.55
CA ILE A 492 -0.66 18.34 14.58
C ILE A 492 -1.69 17.47 15.32
N GLU A 493 -1.28 16.64 16.27
CA GLU A 493 -2.18 15.79 17.07
C GLU A 493 -3.21 16.63 17.84
N SER A 494 -2.76 17.74 18.44
CA SER A 494 -3.62 18.70 19.12
C SER A 494 -4.61 19.35 18.15
N PHE A 495 -4.16 19.71 16.95
CA PHE A 495 -5.01 20.25 15.89
C PHE A 495 -6.09 19.25 15.46
N LEU A 496 -5.72 18.00 15.19
CA LEU A 496 -6.67 16.99 14.74
C LEU A 496 -7.72 16.71 15.82
N THR A 497 -7.31 16.68 17.09
CA THR A 497 -8.22 16.52 18.24
C THR A 497 -9.22 17.68 18.35
N GLU A 498 -8.74 18.92 18.31
CA GLU A 498 -9.63 20.07 18.40
C GLU A 498 -10.52 20.20 17.16
N CYS A 499 -9.99 19.91 15.97
CA CYS A 499 -10.79 19.87 14.73
C CYS A 499 -11.93 18.84 14.83
N TYR A 500 -11.67 17.67 15.43
CA TYR A 500 -12.70 16.67 15.70
C TYR A 500 -13.79 17.20 16.65
N HIS A 501 -13.42 17.92 17.71
CA HIS A 501 -14.38 18.53 18.63
C HIS A 501 -15.23 19.61 17.96
N VAL A 502 -14.64 20.46 17.11
CA VAL A 502 -15.39 21.46 16.32
C VAL A 502 -16.41 20.76 15.42
N LEU A 503 -16.00 19.75 14.65
CA LEU A 503 -16.89 19.03 13.74
C LEU A 503 -18.05 18.35 14.47
N THR A 504 -17.76 17.63 15.55
CA THR A 504 -18.78 16.89 16.32
C THR A 504 -19.75 17.76 17.10
N ARG A 505 -19.39 19.02 17.38
CA ARG A 505 -20.27 20.00 18.02
C ARG A 505 -21.07 20.82 16.99
N SER A 506 -20.65 20.80 15.72
CA SER A 506 -21.31 21.56 14.67
C SER A 506 -22.71 21.01 14.40
N ARG A 507 -23.71 21.90 14.42
CA ARG A 507 -25.10 21.56 14.05
C ARG A 507 -25.30 21.48 12.54
N ASN A 508 -24.35 22.00 11.77
CA ASN A 508 -24.40 22.08 10.31
C ASN A 508 -23.63 20.95 9.63
N LEU A 509 -23.08 20.00 10.40
CA LEU A 509 -22.34 18.87 9.85
C LEU A 509 -23.28 17.86 9.21
N ASP A 510 -23.08 17.59 7.92
CA ASP A 510 -23.85 16.60 7.17
C ASP A 510 -23.78 15.20 7.82
N TYR A 511 -24.90 14.47 7.76
CA TYR A 511 -25.04 13.12 8.30
C TYR A 511 -23.95 12.17 7.81
N SER A 512 -23.49 12.31 6.56
CA SER A 512 -22.45 11.46 5.98
C SER A 512 -21.12 11.60 6.74
N TYR A 513 -20.74 12.82 7.13
CA TYR A 513 -19.54 13.03 7.95
C TYR A 513 -19.73 12.48 9.35
N GLN A 514 -20.91 12.62 9.97
CA GLN A 514 -21.18 12.06 11.30
C GLN A 514 -20.96 10.53 11.32
N GLN A 515 -21.43 9.84 10.27
CA GLN A 515 -21.23 8.40 10.12
C GLN A 515 -19.75 8.05 9.90
N PHE A 516 -19.06 8.75 9.01
CA PHE A 516 -17.66 8.44 8.69
C PHE A 516 -16.65 8.85 9.77
N LEU A 517 -16.96 9.84 10.62
CA LEU A 517 -16.13 10.18 11.77
C LEU A 517 -16.09 9.07 12.83
N SER A 518 -16.99 8.09 12.79
CA SER A 518 -16.96 6.93 13.70
C SER A 518 -15.82 5.95 13.38
N ASP A 519 -15.46 5.80 12.10
CA ASP A 519 -14.36 4.94 11.66
C ASP A 519 -13.00 5.65 11.81
N ASP A 520 -11.99 4.96 12.35
CA ASP A 520 -10.68 5.58 12.63
C ASP A 520 -9.96 6.07 11.37
N PHE A 521 -10.02 5.31 10.26
CA PHE A 521 -9.33 5.67 9.03
C PHE A 521 -10.02 6.85 8.37
N LEU A 522 -11.34 6.78 8.22
CA LEU A 522 -12.12 7.85 7.60
C LEU A 522 -12.06 9.13 8.44
N ARG A 523 -12.18 9.03 9.78
CA ARG A 523 -11.97 10.15 10.71
C ARG A 523 -10.62 10.80 10.48
N THR A 524 -9.55 10.01 10.45
CA THR A 524 -8.20 10.52 10.26
C THR A 524 -8.06 11.25 8.92
N ILE A 525 -8.58 10.69 7.83
CA ILE A 525 -8.55 11.33 6.51
C ILE A 525 -9.33 12.66 6.49
N ILE A 526 -10.53 12.70 7.07
CA ILE A 526 -11.34 13.93 7.14
C ILE A 526 -10.58 15.02 7.90
N LEU A 527 -9.99 14.70 9.05
CA LEU A 527 -9.28 15.68 9.87
C LEU A 527 -7.99 16.17 9.20
N ARG A 528 -7.26 15.29 8.52
CA ARG A 528 -6.08 15.66 7.70
C ARG A 528 -6.46 16.52 6.51
N TYR A 529 -7.63 16.28 5.91
CA TYR A 529 -8.21 17.17 4.89
C TYR A 529 -8.51 18.56 5.47
N CYS A 530 -9.12 18.67 6.65
CA CYS A 530 -9.36 19.96 7.30
C CYS A 530 -8.05 20.71 7.57
N PHE A 531 -7.02 20.00 8.05
CA PHE A 531 -5.69 20.57 8.23
C PHE A 531 -5.11 21.09 6.91
N CYS A 532 -5.15 20.29 5.84
CA CYS A 532 -4.74 20.70 4.49
C CYS A 532 -5.47 21.98 4.05
N ASN A 533 -6.79 22.00 4.19
CA ASN A 533 -7.61 23.11 3.74
C ASN A 533 -7.26 24.41 4.50
N ILE A 534 -7.13 24.36 5.84
CA ILE A 534 -6.77 25.52 6.65
C ILE A 534 -5.34 25.98 6.38
N VAL A 535 -4.36 25.08 6.31
CA VAL A 535 -2.96 25.45 6.02
C VAL A 535 -2.85 26.17 4.67
N LEU A 536 -3.50 25.64 3.64
CA LEU A 536 -3.45 26.25 2.31
C LEU A 536 -4.17 27.59 2.26
N GLN A 537 -5.28 27.77 2.99
CA GLN A 537 -5.98 29.06 3.05
C GLN A 537 -5.21 30.14 3.83
N LEU A 538 -4.48 29.75 4.87
CA LEU A 538 -3.69 30.69 5.69
C LEU A 538 -2.32 31.01 5.07
N HIS A 539 -1.81 30.19 4.15
CA HIS A 539 -0.48 30.36 3.60
C HIS A 539 -0.48 31.39 2.46
N ARG A 540 0.31 32.45 2.59
CA ARG A 540 0.46 33.60 1.66
C ARG A 540 0.97 33.24 0.26
N GLY A 541 1.22 31.96 -0.02
CA GLY A 541 1.60 31.45 -1.35
C GLY A 541 0.42 30.91 -2.15
N PHE A 542 -0.74 30.72 -1.53
CA PHE A 542 -1.92 30.11 -2.12
C PHE A 542 -3.04 31.16 -2.09
N HIS A 543 -3.45 31.65 -3.26
CA HIS A 543 -4.39 32.77 -3.35
C HIS A 543 -5.61 32.42 -4.20
N GLY A 544 -6.75 32.33 -3.53
CA GLY A 544 -8.05 32.19 -4.16
C GLY A 544 -8.54 30.75 -4.26
N PRO A 545 -9.83 30.55 -4.59
CA PRO A 545 -10.51 29.26 -4.40
C PRO A 545 -9.92 28.09 -5.21
N SER A 546 -9.22 28.36 -6.31
CA SER A 546 -8.57 27.32 -7.13
C SER A 546 -7.39 26.65 -6.43
N PHE A 547 -6.77 27.31 -5.46
CA PHE A 547 -5.64 26.80 -4.68
C PHE A 547 -6.05 25.99 -3.45
N TYR A 548 -7.35 25.93 -3.16
CA TYR A 548 -7.86 25.25 -1.98
C TYR A 548 -8.51 23.92 -2.38
N PRO A 549 -8.36 22.87 -1.56
CA PRO A 549 -9.10 21.64 -1.77
C PRO A 549 -10.59 21.92 -1.51
N SER A 550 -11.44 21.11 -2.14
CA SER A 550 -12.89 21.23 -1.98
C SER A 550 -13.52 19.89 -1.61
N CYS A 551 -14.72 19.92 -1.04
CA CYS A 551 -15.41 18.71 -0.64
C CYS A 551 -16.92 18.79 -0.93
N SER A 552 -17.55 17.63 -0.92
CA SER A 552 -18.99 17.47 -1.04
C SER A 552 -19.45 16.29 -0.17
N PRO A 553 -20.43 16.46 0.73
CA PRO A 553 -21.08 17.72 1.13
C PRO A 553 -20.08 18.75 1.69
N PRO A 554 -20.41 20.05 1.70
CA PRO A 554 -19.54 21.07 2.27
C PRO A 554 -19.36 20.85 3.78
N LEU A 555 -18.13 21.00 4.27
CA LEU A 555 -17.85 21.08 5.70
C LEU A 555 -18.24 22.46 6.26
N PRO A 556 -18.43 22.61 7.58
CA PRO A 556 -18.69 23.90 8.22
C PRO A 556 -17.43 24.77 8.24
N VAL A 557 -17.03 25.28 7.06
CA VAL A 557 -15.75 25.97 6.84
C VAL A 557 -15.63 27.24 7.69
N SER A 558 -16.72 28.00 7.87
CA SER A 558 -16.72 29.17 8.76
C SER A 558 -16.42 28.79 10.21
N GLU A 559 -17.04 27.74 10.74
CA GLU A 559 -16.80 27.26 12.11
C GLU A 559 -15.37 26.75 12.31
N LEU A 560 -14.76 26.15 11.27
CA LEU A 560 -13.40 25.65 11.30
C LEU A 560 -12.35 26.76 11.17
N ILE A 561 -12.53 27.66 10.20
CA ILE A 561 -11.59 28.76 9.96
C ILE A 561 -11.70 29.77 11.09
N ASP A 562 -12.89 30.22 11.48
CA ASP A 562 -13.02 31.26 12.51
C ASP A 562 -12.65 30.76 13.93
N CYS A 563 -12.37 29.46 14.08
CA CYS A 563 -11.92 28.88 15.34
C CYS A 563 -10.54 29.43 15.75
N ARG A 564 -10.53 30.28 16.79
CA ARG A 564 -9.31 30.87 17.37
C ARG A 564 -8.26 29.82 17.76
N MET A 565 -8.69 28.65 18.23
CA MET A 565 -7.77 27.58 18.62
C MET A 565 -7.07 26.97 17.41
N MET A 566 -7.78 26.75 16.30
CA MET A 566 -7.20 26.29 15.04
C MET A 566 -6.12 27.26 14.54
N HIS A 567 -6.44 28.56 14.48
CA HIS A 567 -5.48 29.60 14.10
C HIS A 567 -4.26 29.63 15.03
N LYS A 568 -4.46 29.50 16.34
CA LYS A 568 -3.37 29.46 17.32
C LYS A 568 -2.43 28.27 17.06
N LEU A 569 -2.97 27.08 16.81
CA LEU A 569 -2.16 25.88 16.57
C LEU A 569 -1.36 25.98 15.26
N ILE A 570 -1.95 26.50 14.17
CA ILE A 570 -1.21 26.75 12.92
C ILE A 570 -0.13 27.83 13.13
N THR A 571 -0.43 28.86 13.90
CA THR A 571 0.53 29.92 14.25
C THR A 571 1.70 29.37 15.06
N GLU A 572 1.41 28.54 16.06
CA GLU A 572 2.42 27.88 16.89
C GLU A 572 3.28 26.95 16.05
N LEU A 573 2.66 26.15 15.16
CA LEU A 573 3.38 25.30 14.22
C LEU A 573 4.32 26.12 13.34
N ALA A 574 3.82 27.18 12.70
CA ALA A 574 4.65 28.05 11.87
C ALA A 574 5.79 28.71 12.66
N THR A 575 5.60 28.99 13.95
CA THR A 575 6.64 29.55 14.82
C THR A 575 7.70 28.50 15.17
N VAL A 576 7.30 27.25 15.46
CA VAL A 576 8.22 26.13 15.75
C VAL A 576 9.15 25.85 14.56
N PHE A 577 8.67 26.06 13.34
CA PHE A 577 9.40 25.83 12.09
C PHE A 577 10.02 27.10 11.50
N ASP A 578 9.99 28.22 12.23
CA ASP A 578 10.52 29.52 11.82
C ASP A 578 10.01 29.99 10.43
N CYS A 579 8.74 29.69 10.13
CA CYS A 579 8.09 30.01 8.86
C CYS A 579 6.85 30.90 9.03
N ARG A 580 6.72 31.59 10.18
CA ARG A 580 5.58 32.47 10.49
C ARG A 580 5.31 33.53 9.43
N ALA A 581 6.35 34.05 8.77
CA ALA A 581 6.24 35.05 7.71
C ALA A 581 5.46 34.57 6.47
N LEU A 582 5.32 33.25 6.28
CA LEU A 582 4.58 32.65 5.17
C LEU A 582 3.07 32.56 5.43
N PHE A 583 2.61 32.82 6.65
CA PHE A 583 1.20 32.68 7.03
C PHE A 583 0.57 34.04 7.31
N ALA A 584 -0.72 34.17 6.96
CA ALA A 584 -1.52 35.33 7.29
C ALA A 584 -1.66 35.49 8.81
N THR A 585 -1.68 36.75 9.26
CA THR A 585 -1.92 37.15 10.64
C THR A 585 -3.36 37.62 10.82
N ALA A 586 -3.84 37.71 12.06
CA ALA A 586 -5.21 38.19 12.33
C ALA A 586 -5.45 39.61 11.77
N ASP A 587 -4.39 40.42 11.68
CA ASP A 587 -4.44 41.78 11.12
C ASP A 587 -4.66 41.80 9.60
N ASP A 588 -4.28 40.72 8.89
CA ASP A 588 -4.44 40.62 7.44
C ASP A 588 -5.93 40.44 7.04
N TYR A 589 -6.79 39.93 7.94
CA TYR A 589 -8.24 39.77 7.72
C TYR A 589 -9.06 41.02 8.07
N THR A 590 -8.43 42.07 8.59
CA THR A 590 -9.13 43.33 8.96
C THR A 590 -9.09 44.40 7.86
N LYS A 591 -8.57 44.05 6.67
CA LYS A 591 -8.37 44.98 5.54
C LYS A 591 -9.26 44.75 4.33
N ASP A 592 -10.08 43.70 4.35
CA ASP A 592 -11.19 43.47 3.42
C ASP A 592 -12.52 43.59 4.19
#